data_AF-A0AAV6YG30-F1
#
_entry.id   AF-A0AAV6YG30-F1
#
_cell.length_a   1.000
_cell.length_b   1.000
_cell.length_c   1.000
_cell.angle_alpha   90.00
_cell.angle_beta   90.00
_cell.angle_gamma   90.00
#
_symmetry.space_group_name_H-M   'P 1'
#
loop_
_entity.id
_entity.type
_entity.pdbx_description
1 polymer ?
#
loop_
_entity_poly.entity_id
_entity_poly.type
_entity_poly.pdbx_seq_one_letter_code
_entity_poly.pdbx_strand_id
1 'polypeptide(L)'
;MVHHLYFADKLDSPRKHRFPERFMDDISALVSTMANDIVTRFQKDIEMVERLNVSLAFFLNDLLSIMDRGFVFSLVKAYFKQVSSKLHILPNPSILVSLRLDFLRIICSHEHYVTLNLPCSLLTPPSSPSPSVSSATSQVA
;
A
#
# COMPACT_ATOMS: atom_id res chain seq x y z
N MET A 1 3.68 -6.18 17.96
CA MET A 1 3.69 -4.83 17.33
C MET A 1 2.32 -4.16 17.39
N VAL A 2 1.25 -4.85 16.98
CA VAL A 2 -0.15 -4.38 17.11
C VAL A 2 -0.53 -4.05 18.56
N HIS A 3 -0.08 -4.86 19.52
CA HIS A 3 -0.36 -4.65 20.95
C HIS A 3 0.30 -3.40 21.56
N HIS A 4 1.42 -2.94 20.99
CA HIS A 4 2.14 -1.76 21.47
C HIS A 4 1.54 -0.44 20.93
N LEU A 5 0.78 -0.52 19.83
CA LEU A 5 0.04 0.61 19.25
C LEU A 5 -1.33 0.80 19.90
N TYR A 6 -1.92 -0.27 20.45
CA TYR A 6 -3.17 -0.22 21.21
C TYR A 6 -3.00 0.52 22.54
N PHE A 7 -1.89 0.29 23.25
CA PHE A 7 -1.62 0.91 24.55
C PHE A 7 -1.16 2.37 24.49
N ALA A 8 -0.74 2.86 23.32
CA ALA A 8 -0.10 4.17 23.19
C ALA A 8 -1.07 5.31 22.84
N ASP A 9 -2.38 5.06 22.81
CA ASP A 9 -3.45 6.05 22.55
C ASP A 9 -3.22 6.94 21.30
N LYS A 10 -2.46 6.41 20.33
CA LYS A 10 -2.00 7.11 19.12
C LYS A 10 -2.81 6.76 17.87
N LEU A 11 -4.04 6.29 18.05
CA LEU A 11 -4.95 6.02 16.94
C LEU A 11 -5.53 7.30 16.33
N ASP A 12 -5.49 8.43 17.06
CA ASP A 12 -6.01 9.74 16.62
C ASP A 12 -4.95 10.68 16.01
N SER A 13 -3.69 10.25 15.94
CA SER A 13 -2.64 11.06 15.30
C SER A 13 -2.66 10.92 13.78
N PRO A 14 -2.51 12.02 13.01
CA PRO A 14 -2.44 11.95 11.55
C PRO A 14 -1.33 10.99 11.13
N ARG A 15 -1.62 10.07 10.20
CA ARG A 15 -0.72 8.96 9.77
C ARG A 15 0.73 9.39 9.51
N LYS A 16 0.94 10.66 9.14
CA LYS A 16 2.24 11.32 8.96
C LYS A 16 3.16 11.32 10.19
N HIS A 17 2.64 11.15 11.41
CA HIS A 17 3.44 11.19 12.66
C HIS A 17 3.45 9.85 13.41
N ARG A 18 2.97 8.78 12.78
CA ARG A 18 2.86 7.46 13.43
C ARG A 18 4.21 6.73 13.52
N PHE A 19 5.13 7.07 12.62
CA PHE A 19 6.48 6.51 12.55
C PHE A 19 7.54 7.63 12.61
N PRO A 20 8.70 7.38 13.24
CA PRO A 20 9.84 8.30 13.18
C PRO A 20 10.33 8.47 11.74
N GLU A 21 10.79 9.68 11.39
CA GLU A 21 11.34 9.99 10.05
C GLU A 21 12.44 9.02 9.64
N ARG A 22 13.35 8.71 10.58
CA ARG A 22 14.44 7.74 10.37
C ARG A 22 13.96 6.35 9.94
N PHE A 23 12.83 5.89 10.49
CA PHE A 23 12.26 4.60 10.09
C PHE A 23 11.69 4.65 8.67
N MET A 24 11.10 5.79 8.28
CA MET A 24 10.62 6.00 6.91
C MET A 24 11.80 6.06 5.92
N ASP A 25 12.90 6.69 6.31
CA ASP A 25 14.13 6.73 5.51
C ASP A 25 14.74 5.34 5.34
N ASP A 26 14.81 4.55 6.41
CA ASP A 26 15.31 3.17 6.36
C ASP A 26 14.47 2.30 5.41
N ILE A 27 13.13 2.45 5.43
CA ILE A 27 12.24 1.78 4.47
C ILE A 27 12.52 2.25 3.04
N SER A 28 12.65 3.55 2.82
CA SER A 28 12.95 4.11 1.49
C SER A 28 14.27 3.60 0.93
N ALA A 29 15.30 3.54 1.77
CA ALA A 29 16.61 2.98 1.43
C ALA A 29 16.51 1.49 1.10
N LEU A 30 15.75 0.72 1.89
CA LEU A 30 15.53 -0.71 1.64
C LEU A 30 14.86 -0.95 0.28
N VAL A 31 13.74 -0.26 0.00
CA VAL A 31 13.01 -0.39 -1.28
C VAL A 31 13.92 0.00 -2.45
N SER A 32 14.68 1.09 -2.32
CA SER A 32 15.61 1.55 -3.35
C SER A 32 16.75 0.57 -3.61
N THR A 33 17.23 -0.10 -2.57
CA THR A 33 18.28 -1.13 -2.67
C THR A 33 17.74 -2.37 -3.36
N MET A 34 16.57 -2.87 -2.96
CA MET A 34 15.94 -4.04 -3.58
C MET A 34 15.58 -3.78 -5.04
N ALA A 35 15.07 -2.58 -5.35
CA ALA A 35 14.80 -2.16 -6.72
C ALA A 35 16.08 -2.07 -7.57
N ASN A 36 17.21 -1.66 -6.98
CA ASN A 36 18.51 -1.69 -7.64
C ASN A 36 18.94 -3.13 -7.97
N ASP A 37 18.80 -4.05 -7.01
CA ASP A 37 19.16 -5.46 -7.18
C ASP A 37 18.33 -6.12 -8.29
N ILE A 38 17.02 -5.86 -8.35
CA ILE A 38 16.15 -6.30 -9.45
C ILE A 38 16.72 -5.84 -10.79
N VAL A 39 17.07 -4.56 -10.88
CA VAL A 39 17.55 -3.93 -12.13
C VAL A 39 18.96 -4.35 -12.53
N THR A 40 19.81 -4.74 -11.59
CA THR A 40 21.19 -5.17 -11.88
C THR A 40 21.30 -6.68 -12.13
N ARG A 41 20.37 -7.48 -11.60
CA ARG A 41 20.44 -8.94 -11.64
C ARG A 41 19.43 -9.60 -12.58
N PHE A 42 18.47 -8.89 -13.17
CA PHE A 42 17.43 -9.50 -14.01
C PHE A 42 17.97 -10.28 -15.24
N GLN A 43 19.20 -10.05 -15.69
CA GLN A 43 19.81 -10.85 -16.77
C GLN A 43 20.62 -12.06 -16.25
N LYS A 44 20.95 -12.07 -14.96
CA LYS A 44 21.82 -13.08 -14.34
C LYS A 44 21.01 -14.17 -13.65
N ASP A 45 19.95 -13.78 -12.97
CA ASP A 45 19.12 -14.69 -12.17
C ASP A 45 17.67 -14.20 -12.16
N ILE A 46 16.91 -14.61 -13.17
CA ILE A 46 15.52 -14.18 -13.35
C ILE A 46 14.63 -14.69 -12.22
N GLU A 47 14.82 -15.94 -11.79
CA GLU A 47 13.97 -16.58 -10.78
C GLU A 47 14.13 -15.89 -9.42
N MET A 48 15.37 -15.55 -9.03
CA MET A 48 15.61 -14.76 -7.82
C MET A 48 14.94 -13.38 -7.93
N VAL A 49 15.06 -12.71 -9.08
CA VAL A 49 14.50 -11.38 -9.30
C VAL A 49 12.97 -11.38 -9.26
N GLU A 50 12.32 -12.39 -9.83
CA GLU A 50 10.87 -12.57 -9.76
C GLU A 50 10.41 -12.75 -8.31
N ARG A 51 11.08 -13.62 -7.54
CA ARG A 51 10.75 -13.80 -6.11
C ARG A 51 10.94 -12.50 -5.33
N LEU A 52 12.06 -11.80 -5.56
CA LEU A 52 12.36 -10.53 -4.90
C LEU A 52 11.30 -9.46 -5.22
N ASN A 53 10.88 -9.40 -6.49
CA ASN A 53 9.86 -8.49 -6.96
C ASN A 53 8.49 -8.74 -6.30
N VAL A 54 8.09 -10.01 -6.23
CA VAL A 54 6.84 -10.42 -5.57
C VAL A 54 6.89 -10.11 -4.07
N SER A 55 7.99 -10.44 -3.38
CA SER A 55 8.16 -10.15 -1.95
C SER A 55 8.12 -8.65 -1.66
N LEU A 56 8.76 -7.82 -2.48
CA LEU A 56 8.73 -6.37 -2.35
C LEU A 56 7.31 -5.81 -2.55
N ALA A 57 6.57 -6.36 -3.52
CA ALA A 57 5.19 -5.96 -3.79
C ALA A 57 4.27 -6.27 -2.61
N PHE A 58 4.35 -7.48 -2.04
CA PHE A 58 3.59 -7.82 -0.83
C PHE A 58 3.98 -6.97 0.37
N PHE A 59 5.27 -6.70 0.56
CA PHE A 59 5.72 -5.80 1.63
C PHE A 59 5.09 -4.41 1.51
N LEU A 60 5.12 -3.79 0.33
CA LEU A 60 4.49 -2.48 0.13
C LEU A 60 2.96 -2.53 0.23
N ASN A 61 2.34 -3.63 -0.21
CA ASN A 61 0.91 -3.87 -0.03
C ASN A 61 0.53 -3.89 1.46
N ASP A 62 1.33 -4.53 2.31
CA ASP A 62 1.12 -4.54 3.76
C ASP A 62 1.38 -3.16 4.37
N LEU A 63 2.36 -2.41 3.86
CA LEU A 63 2.61 -1.02 4.28
C LEU A 63 1.41 -0.10 4.04
N LEU A 64 0.60 -0.33 2.99
CA LEU A 64 -0.62 0.46 2.73
C LEU A 64 -1.64 0.37 3.88
N SER A 65 -1.63 -0.72 4.65
CA SER A 65 -2.50 -0.92 5.81
C SER A 65 -2.03 -0.19 7.07
N ILE A 66 -0.73 0.11 7.17
CA ILE A 66 -0.12 0.61 8.43
C ILE A 66 0.49 2.01 8.32
N MET A 67 0.99 2.43 7.16
CA MET A 67 1.67 3.71 6.93
C MET A 67 0.79 4.74 6.21
N ASP A 68 1.32 5.96 6.05
CA ASP A 68 0.72 6.96 5.18
C ASP A 68 0.72 6.48 3.73
N ARG A 69 -0.45 6.50 3.10
CA ARG A 69 -0.63 5.99 1.74
C ARG A 69 0.14 6.82 0.72
N GLY A 70 0.26 8.13 0.93
CA GLY A 70 1.06 9.01 0.07
C GLY A 70 2.55 8.66 0.11
N PHE A 71 3.07 8.35 1.30
CA PHE A 71 4.43 7.82 1.44
C PHE A 71 4.61 6.49 0.70
N VAL A 72 3.71 5.52 0.89
CA VAL A 72 3.82 4.21 0.20
C VAL A 72 3.72 4.36 -1.32
N PHE A 73 2.83 5.22 -1.84
CA PHE A 73 2.77 5.51 -3.27
C PHE A 73 4.05 6.20 -3.78
N SER A 74 4.73 6.99 -2.96
CA SER A 74 6.04 7.55 -3.31
C SER A 74 7.11 6.46 -3.48
N LEU A 75 7.08 5.41 -2.65
CA LEU A 75 7.95 4.24 -2.76
C LEU A 75 7.64 3.43 -4.03
N VAL A 76 6.36 3.19 -4.33
CA VAL A 76 5.93 2.55 -5.58
C VAL A 76 6.45 3.34 -6.78
N LYS A 77 6.29 4.66 -6.78
CA LYS A 77 6.80 5.53 -7.85
C LYS A 77 8.32 5.44 -7.99
N ALA A 78 9.06 5.41 -6.88
CA ALA A 78 10.52 5.28 -6.88
C ALA A 78 10.96 3.95 -7.51
N TYR A 79 10.34 2.84 -7.10
CA TYR A 79 10.56 1.52 -7.70
C TYR A 79 10.33 1.55 -9.22
N PHE A 80 9.18 2.09 -9.67
CA PHE A 80 8.85 2.17 -11.10
C PHE A 80 9.86 2.99 -11.89
N LYS A 81 10.32 4.11 -11.34
CA LYS A 81 11.35 4.96 -11.96
C LYS A 81 12.66 4.18 -12.13
N GLN A 82 13.05 3.41 -11.12
CA GLN A 82 14.31 2.66 -11.13
C GLN A 82 14.25 1.50 -12.13
N VAL A 83 13.18 0.72 -12.15
CA VAL A 83 12.99 -0.37 -13.13
C VAL A 83 12.91 0.16 -14.55
N SER A 84 12.24 1.29 -14.77
CA SER A 84 12.12 1.92 -16.09
C SER A 84 13.42 2.51 -16.61
N SER A 85 14.35 2.89 -15.71
CA SER A 85 15.63 3.52 -16.11
C SER A 85 16.49 2.64 -17.03
N LYS A 86 16.31 1.31 -16.96
CA LYS A 86 17.08 0.33 -17.75
C LYS A 86 16.30 -0.27 -18.92
N LEU A 87 15.03 0.08 -19.05
CA LEU A 87 14.14 -0.40 -20.09
C LEU A 87 14.58 0.09 -21.48
N HIS A 88 15.15 1.30 -21.56
CA HIS A 88 15.64 1.89 -22.82
C HIS A 88 16.98 1.34 -23.31
N ILE A 89 17.71 0.58 -22.47
CA ILE A 89 19.07 0.12 -22.76
C ILE A 89 19.05 -1.37 -23.16
N LEU A 90 17.90 -2.03 -23.04
CA LEU A 90 17.81 -3.48 -23.06
C LEU A 90 17.25 -4.02 -24.39
N PRO A 91 17.84 -5.10 -24.95
CA PRO A 91 17.30 -5.76 -26.15
C PRO A 91 15.92 -6.39 -25.95
N ASN A 92 15.60 -6.84 -24.73
CA ASN A 92 14.35 -7.54 -24.40
C ASN A 92 13.64 -6.86 -23.22
N PRO A 93 12.86 -5.80 -23.44
CA PRO A 93 12.16 -5.07 -22.38
C PRO A 93 11.01 -5.87 -21.74
N SER A 94 10.60 -6.98 -22.35
CA SER A 94 9.45 -7.80 -21.95
C SER A 94 9.52 -8.29 -20.50
N ILE A 95 10.72 -8.70 -20.04
CA ILE A 95 10.91 -9.21 -18.66
C ILE A 95 10.64 -8.11 -17.63
N LEU A 96 11.23 -6.92 -17.81
CA LEU A 96 11.03 -5.79 -16.91
C LEU A 96 9.59 -5.28 -16.94
N VAL A 97 8.92 -5.36 -18.09
CA VAL A 97 7.49 -5.03 -18.21
C VAL A 97 6.64 -6.04 -17.42
N SER A 98 6.91 -7.35 -17.53
CA SER A 98 6.20 -8.38 -16.75
C SER A 98 6.35 -8.14 -15.25
N LEU A 99 7.58 -7.93 -14.77
CA LEU A 99 7.85 -7.63 -13.36
C LEU A 99 7.04 -6.43 -12.84
N ARG A 100 6.93 -5.37 -13.64
CA ARG A 100 6.12 -4.19 -13.29
C ARG A 100 4.63 -4.50 -13.22
N LEU A 101 4.11 -5.28 -14.16
CA LEU A 101 2.70 -5.65 -14.19
C LEU A 101 2.34 -6.57 -13.01
N ASP A 102 3.20 -7.55 -12.71
CA ASP A 102 3.01 -8.45 -11.56
C ASP A 102 3.09 -7.69 -10.24
N PHE A 103 4.06 -6.78 -10.12
CA PHE A 103 4.18 -5.89 -8.98
C PHE A 103 2.91 -5.06 -8.79
N LEU A 104 2.44 -4.40 -9.86
CA LEU A 104 1.24 -3.56 -9.80
C LEU A 104 -0.01 -4.38 -9.47
N ARG A 105 -0.13 -5.60 -10.01
CA ARG A 105 -1.26 -6.50 -9.73
C ARG A 105 -1.37 -6.80 -8.24
N ILE A 106 -0.24 -7.07 -7.57
CA ILE A 106 -0.20 -7.30 -6.12
C ILE A 106 -0.59 -6.03 -5.36
N ILE A 107 -0.01 -4.87 -5.68
CA ILE A 107 -0.34 -3.60 -5.02
C ILE A 107 -1.82 -3.22 -5.18
N CYS A 108 -2.37 -3.43 -6.37
CA CYS A 108 -3.78 -3.15 -6.68
C CYS A 108 -4.75 -4.15 -6.04
N SER A 109 -4.26 -5.30 -5.56
CA SER A 109 -5.11 -6.27 -4.85
C SER A 109 -5.44 -5.85 -3.42
N HIS A 110 -4.88 -4.73 -2.92
CA HIS A 110 -5.18 -4.20 -1.60
C HIS A 110 -6.68 -3.85 -1.46
N GLU A 111 -7.34 -4.37 -0.41
CA GLU A 111 -8.80 -4.22 -0.16
C GLU A 111 -9.30 -2.76 -0.18
N HIS A 112 -8.43 -1.76 0.02
CA HIS A 112 -8.79 -0.34 0.02
C HIS A 112 -8.30 0.47 -1.22
N TYR A 113 -7.73 -0.18 -2.24
CA TYR A 113 -7.22 0.52 -3.44
C TYR A 113 -8.32 1.23 -4.24
N VAL A 114 -9.54 0.64 -4.27
CA VAL A 114 -10.72 1.24 -4.94
C VAL A 114 -11.18 2.52 -4.23
N THR A 115 -11.17 2.56 -2.90
CA THR A 115 -11.56 3.74 -2.11
C THR A 115 -10.57 4.90 -2.24
N LEU A 116 -9.33 4.65 -2.67
CA LEU A 116 -8.28 5.66 -2.87
C LEU A 116 -8.30 6.30 -4.27
N ASN A 117 -8.81 5.59 -5.27
CA ASN A 117 -8.96 6.11 -6.64
C ASN A 117 -10.31 6.78 -6.89
N LEU A 118 -11.28 6.63 -5.97
CA LEU A 118 -12.49 7.41 -6.01
C LEU A 118 -12.23 8.80 -5.40
N PRO A 119 -12.60 9.90 -6.08
CA PRO A 119 -12.70 11.19 -5.41
C PRO A 119 -13.65 10.98 -4.23
N CYS A 120 -13.16 11.24 -3.02
CA CYS A 120 -13.90 10.96 -1.79
C CYS A 120 -15.34 11.47 -1.94
N SER A 121 -16.31 10.55 -1.80
CA SER A 121 -17.65 10.92 -1.37
C SER A 121 -17.54 11.44 0.06
N LEU A 122 -17.03 12.66 0.21
CA LEU A 122 -17.63 13.56 1.18
C LEU A 122 -19.12 13.54 0.84
N LEU A 123 -19.92 13.02 1.76
CA LEU A 123 -21.20 13.57 2.20
C LEU A 123 -22.13 12.43 2.64
N THR A 124 -22.26 12.38 3.97
CA THR A 124 -23.40 11.93 4.76
C THR A 124 -23.74 10.43 4.80
N PRO A 125 -23.97 9.86 6.00
CA PRO A 125 -24.65 8.57 6.09
C PRO A 125 -26.05 8.71 5.46
N PRO A 126 -26.57 7.69 4.77
CA PRO A 126 -27.96 7.73 4.33
C PRO A 126 -28.84 7.95 5.55
N SER A 127 -29.62 9.04 5.54
CA SER A 127 -30.66 9.24 6.54
C SER A 127 -31.61 8.04 6.46
N SER A 128 -31.62 7.23 7.52
CA SER A 128 -32.63 6.19 7.75
C SER A 128 -34.02 6.79 7.52
N PRO A 129 -34.84 6.24 6.61
CA PRO A 129 -36.26 6.54 6.56
C PRO A 129 -37.01 5.40 7.26
N SER A 130 -36.68 5.10 8.51
CA SER A 130 -37.47 4.16 9.31
C SER A 130 -37.90 4.84 10.60
N PRO A 131 -39.11 5.45 10.65
CA PRO A 131 -39.70 5.80 11.92
C PRO A 131 -40.00 4.50 12.69
N SER A 132 -39.32 4.30 13.81
CA SER A 132 -39.63 3.24 14.76
C SER A 132 -40.99 3.55 15.40
N VAL A 133 -42.06 2.93 14.89
CA VAL A 133 -43.34 2.87 15.58
C VAL A 133 -43.40 1.61 16.43
N SER A 134 -43.80 1.81 17.68
CA SER A 134 -44.23 0.80 18.67
C SER A 134 -43.19 0.31 19.68
N SER A 135 -42.64 1.25 20.45
CA SER A 135 -42.41 1.05 21.89
C SER A 135 -43.63 1.60 22.65
N ALA A 136 -44.76 0.90 22.60
CA ALA A 136 -45.92 1.21 23.45
C ALA A 136 -46.80 -0.04 23.53
N THR A 137 -46.52 -0.92 24.50
CA THR A 137 -47.51 -1.52 25.42
C THR A 137 -46.74 -2.51 26.30
N SER A 138 -46.21 -2.00 27.39
CA SER A 138 -46.02 -2.78 28.61
C SER A 138 -46.24 -1.84 29.77
N GLN A 139 -47.27 -2.17 30.56
CA GLN A 139 -47.71 -1.55 31.82
C GLN A 139 -48.52 -0.26 31.66
N VAL A 140 -49.83 -0.31 31.89
CA VAL A 140 -50.49 -0.05 33.19
C VAL A 140 -51.97 -0.47 33.10
N ALA A 141 -52.38 -1.36 34.02
CA ALA A 141 -53.70 -1.56 34.65
C ALA A 141 -54.01 -3.06 34.80
#